data_AF-A0A507EWY0-F1
#
_entry.id   AF-A0A507EWY0-F1
#
_cell.length_a   1.000
_cell.length_b   1.000
_cell.length_c   1.000
_cell.angle_alpha   90.00
_cell.angle_beta   90.00
_cell.angle_gamma   90.00
#
_symmetry.space_group_name_H-M   'P 1'
#
loop_
_entity.id
_entity.type
_entity.pdbx_description
1 polymer ?
#
loop_
_entity_poly.entity_id
_entity_poly.type
_entity_poly.pdbx_seq_one_letter_code
_entity_poly.pdbx_strand_id
1 'polypeptide(L)' 'MAKLKEKQPFDKVAEQYSEDKAKQGGSLGWMVRGSMVGAFQDAAFALQPSTVGSPIYTDPPVKTQFGYHIIMVEDRK' A
#
# COMPACT_ATOMS: atom_id res chain seq x y z
N MET A 1 5.50 2.78 -10.54
CA MET A 1 5.35 4.11 -9.90
C MET A 1 4.84 5.19 -10.83
N ALA A 2 5.18 5.20 -12.13
CA ALA A 2 4.67 6.20 -13.08
C ALA A 2 3.14 6.32 -13.09
N LYS A 3 2.39 5.20 -13.07
CA LYS A 3 0.93 5.22 -13.10
C LYS A 3 0.25 5.82 -11.86
N LEU A 4 0.82 5.61 -10.67
CA LEU A 4 0.35 6.28 -9.44
C LEU A 4 0.66 7.79 -9.46
N LYS A 5 1.70 8.23 -10.18
CA LYS A 5 2.03 9.65 -10.40
C LYS A 5 1.09 10.31 -11.43
N GLU A 6 0.48 9.52 -12.31
CA GLU A 6 -0.55 9.95 -13.27
C GLU A 6 -1.94 10.10 -12.64
N LYS A 7 -2.06 10.12 -11.31
CA LYS A 7 -3.34 10.17 -10.56
C LYS A 7 -4.27 8.97 -10.85
N GLN A 8 -3.72 7.82 -11.25
CA GLN A 8 -4.55 6.62 -11.35
C GLN A 8 -4.94 6.12 -9.95
N PRO A 9 -6.16 5.54 -9.80
CA PRO A 9 -6.61 4.98 -8.54
C PRO A 9 -5.66 3.87 -8.05
N PHE A 10 -5.41 3.83 -6.74
CA PHE A 10 -4.49 2.85 -6.17
C PHE A 10 -4.94 1.40 -6.42
N ASP A 11 -6.24 1.14 -6.30
CA ASP A 11 -6.87 -0.15 -6.55
C ASP A 11 -6.61 -0.65 -7.98
N LYS A 12 -6.65 0.24 -8.98
CA LYS A 12 -6.38 -0.11 -10.39
C LYS A 12 -4.93 -0.44 -10.64
N VAL A 13 -4.02 0.29 -10.02
CA VAL A 13 -2.59 -0.03 -10.12
C VAL A 13 -2.29 -1.35 -9.40
N ALA A 14 -2.92 -1.59 -8.25
CA ALA A 14 -2.77 -2.84 -7.52
C ALA A 14 -3.38 -4.04 -8.27
N GLU A 15 -4.55 -3.90 -8.90
CA GLU A 15 -5.15 -4.92 -9.76
C GLU A 15 -4.21 -5.34 -10.91
N GLN A 16 -3.45 -4.38 -11.46
CA GLN A 16 -2.60 -4.61 -12.62
C GLN A 16 -1.17 -5.08 -12.27
N TYR A 17 -0.60 -4.61 -11.15
CA TYR A 17 0.81 -4.82 -10.82
C TYR A 17 1.06 -5.56 -9.52
N SER A 18 0.06 -5.67 -8.64
CA SER A 18 0.26 -6.37 -7.37
C SER A 18 0.32 -7.87 -7.62
N GLU A 19 1.33 -8.53 -7.05
CA GLU A 19 1.40 -9.99 -7.02
C GLU A 19 0.62 -10.56 -5.83
N ASP A 20 0.28 -9.71 -4.86
CA ASP A 20 -0.54 -10.04 -3.70
C ASP A 20 -1.90 -9.33 -3.77
N LYS A 21 -2.99 -10.08 -3.53
CA LYS A 21 -4.36 -9.52 -3.44
C LYS A 21 -4.79 -8.63 -4.63
N ALA A 22 -4.23 -8.85 -5.82
CA ALA A 22 -4.52 -8.08 -7.03
C ALA A 22 -6.04 -7.97 -7.31
N LYS A 23 -6.76 -9.11 -7.20
CA LYS A 23 -8.22 -9.18 -7.43
C LYS A 23 -9.05 -8.36 -6.44
N GLN A 24 -8.46 -7.94 -5.32
CA GLN A 24 -9.09 -7.10 -4.29
C GLN A 24 -8.54 -5.67 -4.32
N GLY A 25 -7.92 -5.24 -5.42
CA GLY A 25 -7.29 -3.92 -5.52
C GLY A 25 -6.13 -3.73 -4.54
N GLY A 26 -5.47 -4.82 -4.15
CA GLY A 26 -4.40 -4.77 -3.14
C GLY A 26 -4.87 -4.48 -1.72
N SER A 27 -6.19 -4.52 -1.46
CA SER A 27 -6.72 -4.31 -0.11
C SER A 27 -6.37 -5.49 0.81
N LEU A 28 -5.68 -5.17 1.90
CA LEU A 28 -5.31 -6.12 2.96
C LEU A 28 -6.32 -6.14 4.11
N GLY A 29 -7.28 -5.20 4.13
CA GLY A 29 -8.21 -5.00 5.23
C GLY A 29 -7.55 -4.43 6.50
N TRP A 30 -8.24 -4.57 7.63
CA TRP A 30 -7.72 -4.10 8.93
C TRP A 30 -6.61 -5.02 9.43
N MET A 31 -5.43 -4.43 9.59
CA MET A 31 -4.25 -5.13 10.10
C MET A 31 -3.92 -4.64 11.51
N VAL A 32 -3.69 -5.57 12.42
CA VAL A 32 -3.24 -5.26 13.79
C VAL A 32 -1.72 -5.25 13.87
N ARG A 33 -1.20 -4.39 14.76
CA ARG A 33 0.24 -4.30 15.04
C ARG A 33 0.79 -5.67 15.43
N GLY A 34 1.90 -6.07 14.81
CA GLY A 34 2.52 -7.40 14.96
C GLY A 34 2.12 -8.42 13.90
N SER A 35 1.09 -8.16 13.09
CA SER A 35 0.68 -9.06 11.98
C SER A 35 1.43 -8.82 10.67
N MET A 36 2.24 -7.75 10.61
CA MET A 36 2.99 -7.36 9.42
C MET A 36 4.49 -7.37 9.70
N VAL A 37 5.31 -7.60 8.67
CA VAL A 37 6.77 -7.50 8.79
C VAL A 37 7.18 -6.10 9.22
N GLY A 38 8.21 -5.99 10.07
CA GLY A 38 8.58 -4.72 10.73
C GLY A 38 8.68 -3.53 9.78
N ALA A 39 9.43 -3.67 8.68
CA ALA A 39 9.59 -2.61 7.68
C ALA A 39 8.26 -2.19 7.01
N PHE A 40 7.37 -3.15 6.73
CA PHE A 40 6.04 -2.85 6.16
C PHE A 40 5.19 -2.12 7.19
N GLN A 41 5.16 -2.64 8.42
CA GLN A 41 4.41 -2.05 9.51
C GLN A 41 4.85 -0.61 9.77
N ASP A 42 6.14 -0.38 9.95
CA ASP A 42 6.67 0.94 10.30
C ASP A 42 6.35 1.96 9.21
N ALA A 43 6.45 1.57 7.94
CA ALA A 43 6.07 2.42 6.83
C ALA A 43 4.55 2.66 6.77
N ALA A 44 3.71 1.64 7.00
CA ALA A 44 2.26 1.81 7.08
C ALA A 44 1.87 2.78 8.20
N PHE A 45 2.45 2.63 9.40
CA PHE A 45 2.17 3.52 10.53
C PHE A 45 2.72 4.94 10.34
N ALA A 46 3.80 5.12 9.57
CA ALA A 46 4.34 6.43 9.22
C ALA A 46 3.49 7.18 8.18
N LEU A 47 2.70 6.48 7.38
CA LEU A 47 1.79 7.09 6.42
C LEU A 47 0.57 7.72 7.09
N GLN A 48 0.07 8.78 6.46
CA GLN A 48 -1.21 9.38 6.82
C GLN A 48 -2.33 8.61 6.13
N PRO A 49 -3.48 8.36 6.81
CA PRO A 49 -4.67 7.82 6.17
C PRO A 49 -5.08 8.66 4.95
N SER A 50 -5.46 7.98 3.88
CA SER A 50 -5.77 8.57 2.57
C SER A 50 -6.81 7.73 1.83
N THR A 51 -7.21 8.13 0.62
CA THR A 51 -8.23 7.42 -0.15
C THR A 51 -7.68 6.91 -1.47
N VAL A 52 -8.27 5.86 -2.04
CA VAL A 52 -7.87 5.31 -3.35
C VAL A 52 -7.84 6.35 -4.49
N GLY A 53 -8.67 7.39 -4.42
CA GLY A 53 -8.70 8.49 -5.41
C GLY A 53 -7.64 9.58 -5.19
N SER A 54 -7.19 9.75 -3.94
CA SER A 54 -6.10 10.66 -3.56
C SER A 54 -5.11 9.94 -2.63
N PRO A 55 -4.40 8.91 -3.13
CA PRO A 55 -3.65 7.99 -2.28
C PRO A 55 -2.34 8.63 -1.80
N ILE A 56 -2.10 8.56 -0.48
CA ILE A 56 -0.79 8.81 0.11
C ILE A 56 -0.12 7.45 0.28
N TYR A 57 0.96 7.26 -0.46
CA TYR A 57 1.68 5.99 -0.51
C TYR A 57 3.18 6.16 -0.28
N THR A 58 3.86 5.06 0.02
CA THR A 58 5.33 5.04 0.16
C THR A 58 6.03 5.30 -1.17
N ASP A 59 6.77 6.40 -1.27
CA ASP A 59 7.74 6.69 -2.33
C ASP A 59 9.04 7.16 -1.66
N PRO A 60 10.15 6.38 -1.70
CA PRO A 60 10.37 5.14 -2.46
C PRO A 60 9.64 3.89 -1.89
N PRO A 61 9.54 2.78 -2.65
CA PRO A 61 8.87 1.57 -2.18
C PRO A 61 9.64 0.88 -1.05
N VAL A 62 8.91 0.25 -0.14
CA VAL A 62 9.45 -0.42 1.04
C VAL A 62 10.00 -1.78 0.66
N LYS A 63 11.29 -2.00 0.89
CA LYS A 63 11.91 -3.31 0.69
C LYS A 63 11.70 -4.20 1.90
N THR A 64 11.13 -5.39 1.70
CA THR A 64 11.00 -6.45 2.71
C THR A 64 11.59 -7.75 2.17
N GLN A 65 11.54 -8.82 2.98
CA GLN A 65 11.91 -10.17 2.54
C GLN A 65 11.06 -10.70 1.37
N PHE A 66 9.86 -10.16 1.17
CA PHE A 66 8.95 -10.54 0.09
C PHE A 66 9.16 -9.74 -1.20
N GLY A 67 10.03 -8.71 -1.18
CA GLY A 67 10.29 -7.85 -2.32
C GLY A 67 10.01 -6.38 -2.01
N TYR A 68 9.46 -5.66 -2.99
CA TYR A 68 9.18 -4.23 -2.88
C TYR A 68 7.67 -4.00 -2.74
N HIS A 69 7.29 -3.20 -1.74
CA HIS A 69 5.91 -2.92 -1.44
C HIS A 69 5.64 -1.42 -1.56
N ILE A 70 4.55 -1.10 -2.24
CA ILE A 70 3.96 0.24 -2.20
C ILE A 70 2.77 0.14 -1.25
N ILE A 71 2.80 0.91 -0.17
CA ILE A 71 1.81 0.83 0.89
C ILE A 71 0.98 2.09 0.87
N MET A 72 -0.33 1.97 1.04
CA MET A 72 -1.28 3.04 1.27
C MET A 72 -2.13 2.66 2.47
N VAL A 73 -2.48 3.64 3.32
CA VAL A 73 -3.36 3.42 4.47
C VAL A 73 -4.68 4.13 4.22
N GLU A 74 -5.79 3.40 4.33
CA GLU A 74 -7.13 3.97 4.23
C GLU A 74 -7.61 4.56 5.56
N ASP A 75 -7.34 3.86 6.67
CA ASP A 75 -7.75 4.29 8.01
C ASP A 75 -6.78 3.73 9.08
N ARG A 76 -6.71 4.39 10.24
CA ARG A 76 -5.85 3.99 11.38
C ARG A 76 -6.56 4.24 12.71
N LYS A 77 -6.56 3.22 13.58
CA LYS A 77 -7.18 3.25 14.91
C LYS A 77 -6.20 2.82 16.01
#